data_AF-A0A821IYE6-F1
#
_entry.id   AF-A0A821IYE6-F1
#
_cell.length_a   1.000
_cell.length_b   1.000
_cell.length_c   1.000
_cell.angle_alpha   90.00
_cell.angle_beta   90.00
_cell.angle_gamma   90.00
#
_symmetry.space_group_name_H-M   'P 1'
#
loop_
_entity.id
_entity.type
_entity.pdbx_description
1 polymer ?
#
loop_
_entity_poly.entity_id
_entity_poly.type
_entity_poly.pdbx_seq_one_letter_code
_entity_poly.pdbx_strand_id
1 'polypeptide(L)'
;MYPHLPASTNNKPTRDSKSAYEDFTHRYAINKNFATKLHQLRGYEIVFICDDSDSMKNPIVCKDFSSRQQEETTRWEQLKKIVSIVVDLASTLDPDGVDVYFLNRRPALNVRSSKELTNIFATPPNGIRLKD
;
A
#
# COMPACT_ATOMS: atom_id res chain seq x y z
N MET A 1 -5.80 13.25 28.15
CA MET A 1 -7.15 12.67 28.38
C MET A 1 -7.90 12.84 27.07
N TYR A 2 -7.94 11.79 26.24
CA TYR A 2 -8.61 11.85 24.93
C TYR A 2 -10.11 11.64 25.13
N PRO A 3 -10.98 12.41 24.46
CA PRO A 3 -12.43 12.26 24.60
C PRO A 3 -12.90 10.96 23.94
N HIS A 4 -13.75 10.22 24.64
CA HIS A 4 -14.45 9.06 24.11
C HIS A 4 -15.43 9.48 23.01
N LEU A 5 -15.23 8.98 21.78
CA LEU A 5 -16.21 9.09 20.71
C LEU A 5 -17.35 8.07 20.93
N PRO A 6 -18.61 8.44 20.66
CA PRO A 6 -19.74 7.55 20.85
C PRO A 6 -19.72 6.36 19.88
N ALA A 7 -20.16 5.19 20.37
CA ALA A 7 -20.26 3.97 19.58
C ALA A 7 -21.19 4.16 18.38
N SER A 8 -20.65 3.94 17.18
CA SER A 8 -21.41 3.96 15.92
C SER A 8 -22.44 2.82 15.92
N THR A 9 -23.71 3.16 15.99
CA THR A 9 -24.81 2.23 15.71
C THR A 9 -24.77 1.87 14.24
N ASN A 10 -24.48 0.61 13.87
CA ASN A 10 -24.61 0.19 12.47
C ASN A 10 -25.48 -1.05 12.30
N ASN A 11 -26.56 -0.80 11.56
CA ASN A 11 -27.43 -1.74 10.89
C ASN A 11 -26.65 -2.87 10.22
N LYS A 12 -27.18 -4.09 10.31
CA LYS A 12 -26.67 -5.25 9.56
C LYS A 12 -26.83 -4.98 8.05
N PRO A 13 -25.76 -5.12 7.23
CA PRO A 13 -25.89 -5.00 5.79
C PRO A 13 -26.69 -6.18 5.21
N THR A 14 -27.59 -5.86 4.30
CA THR A 14 -28.39 -6.76 3.46
C THR A 14 -27.50 -7.55 2.48
N ARG A 15 -27.95 -8.76 2.13
CA ARG A 15 -27.16 -9.91 1.67
C ARG A 15 -26.68 -9.90 0.20
N ASP A 16 -26.58 -8.76 -0.49
CA ASP A 16 -26.38 -8.73 -1.95
C ASP A 16 -25.24 -7.85 -2.51
N SER A 17 -24.43 -7.18 -1.68
CA SER A 17 -23.23 -6.48 -2.15
C SER A 17 -21.98 -7.26 -1.76
N LYS A 18 -21.23 -7.75 -2.76
CA LYS A 18 -19.89 -8.31 -2.55
C LYS A 18 -19.01 -7.23 -1.93
N SER A 19 -18.30 -7.56 -0.86
CA SER A 19 -17.50 -6.55 -0.13
C SER A 19 -16.28 -6.14 -0.95
N ALA A 20 -15.79 -4.91 -0.77
CA ALA A 20 -14.58 -4.43 -1.46
C ALA A 20 -13.37 -5.37 -1.25
N TYR A 21 -13.28 -6.01 -0.08
CA TYR A 21 -12.28 -7.02 0.25
C TYR A 21 -12.41 -8.30 -0.61
N GLU A 22 -13.63 -8.79 -0.83
CA GLU A 22 -13.89 -9.95 -1.68
C GLU A 22 -13.59 -9.67 -3.16
N ASP A 23 -13.86 -8.45 -3.62
CA ASP A 23 -13.49 -8.02 -4.97
C ASP A 23 -11.98 -7.89 -5.15
N PHE A 24 -11.29 -7.35 -4.14
CA PHE A 24 -9.83 -7.26 -4.13
C PHE A 24 -9.20 -8.67 -4.19
N THR A 25 -9.59 -9.57 -3.28
CA THR A 25 -9.03 -10.92 -3.21
C THR A 25 -9.27 -11.71 -4.48
N HIS A 26 -10.45 -11.55 -5.10
CA HIS A 26 -10.74 -12.14 -6.40
C HIS A 26 -9.86 -11.56 -7.53
N ARG A 27 -9.72 -10.22 -7.59
CA ARG A 27 -8.90 -9.53 -8.61
C ARG A 27 -7.44 -10.00 -8.59
N TYR A 28 -6.88 -10.21 -7.40
CA TYR A 28 -5.48 -10.65 -7.22
C TYR A 28 -5.32 -12.17 -7.14
N ALA A 29 -6.39 -12.94 -7.42
CA ALA A 29 -6.39 -14.40 -7.33
C ALA A 29 -5.84 -14.93 -5.99
N ILE A 30 -6.14 -14.23 -4.90
CA ILE A 30 -5.71 -14.61 -3.56
C ILE A 30 -6.48 -15.86 -3.14
N ASN A 31 -5.76 -16.94 -2.83
CA ASN A 31 -6.39 -18.17 -2.41
C ASN A 31 -7.18 -17.98 -1.10
N LYS A 32 -8.27 -18.74 -0.95
CA LYS A 32 -9.22 -18.60 0.15
C LYS A 32 -8.57 -18.72 1.53
N ASN A 33 -7.63 -19.63 1.71
CA ASN A 33 -6.96 -19.83 3.00
C ASN A 33 -6.13 -18.61 3.40
N PHE A 34 -5.44 -18.00 2.44
CA PHE A 34 -4.68 -16.78 2.68
C PHE A 34 -5.58 -15.56 2.86
N ALA A 35 -6.67 -15.44 2.09
CA ALA A 35 -7.68 -14.40 2.30
C ALA A 35 -8.25 -14.45 3.72
N THR A 36 -8.63 -15.62 4.23
CA THR A 36 -9.13 -15.75 5.61
C THR A 36 -8.13 -15.23 6.64
N LYS A 37 -6.83 -15.50 6.46
CA LYS A 37 -5.77 -15.00 7.35
C LYS A 37 -5.57 -13.49 7.21
N LEU A 38 -5.53 -12.98 5.97
CA LEU A 38 -5.41 -11.54 5.71
C LEU A 38 -6.58 -10.75 6.32
N HIS A 39 -7.80 -11.31 6.28
CA HIS A 39 -8.98 -10.64 6.84
C HIS A 39 -8.89 -10.45 8.37
N GLN A 40 -8.02 -11.19 9.07
CA GLN A 40 -7.78 -11.01 10.51
C GLN A 40 -7.10 -9.67 10.84
N LEU A 41 -6.51 -9.00 9.85
CA LEU A 41 -5.93 -7.66 10.01
C LEU A 41 -6.99 -6.54 10.03
N ARG A 42 -8.28 -6.87 9.86
CA ARG A 42 -9.36 -5.88 9.91
C ARG A 42 -9.37 -5.14 11.25
N GLY A 43 -9.48 -3.81 11.19
CA GLY A 43 -9.54 -2.94 12.37
C GLY A 43 -8.20 -2.71 13.08
N TYR A 44 -7.09 -3.18 12.50
CA TYR A 44 -5.75 -2.73 12.88
C TYR A 44 -5.37 -1.53 12.01
N GLU A 45 -4.72 -0.54 12.61
CA GLU A 45 -4.07 0.52 11.84
C GLU A 45 -2.84 -0.02 11.12
N ILE A 46 -2.75 0.27 9.82
CA ILE A 46 -1.65 -0.15 8.96
C ILE A 46 -0.82 1.07 8.58
N VAL A 47 0.48 0.98 8.87
CA VAL A 47 1.44 2.04 8.57
C VAL A 47 2.52 1.50 7.64
N PHE A 48 2.82 2.25 6.58
CA PHE A 48 3.93 1.98 5.66
C PHE A 48 5.09 2.90 5.96
N ILE A 49 6.30 2.35 5.98
CA ILE A 49 7.54 3.11 6.05
C ILE A 49 8.33 2.83 4.76
N CYS A 50 8.42 3.85 3.91
CA CYS A 50 8.99 3.76 2.57
C CYS A 50 10.42 4.31 2.55
N ASP A 51 11.37 3.52 2.06
CA ASP A 51 12.70 4.02 1.72
C ASP A 51 12.63 4.88 0.46
N ASP A 52 13.09 6.12 0.55
CA ASP A 52 13.22 7.09 -0.53
C ASP A 52 14.65 7.67 -0.62
N SER A 53 15.64 6.87 -0.21
CA SER A 53 17.06 7.15 -0.43
C SER A 53 17.41 7.18 -1.93
N ASP A 54 18.50 7.86 -2.29
CA ASP A 54 19.00 7.89 -3.67
C ASP A 54 19.25 6.50 -4.26
N SER A 55 19.57 5.50 -3.43
CA SER A 55 19.78 4.11 -3.88
C SER A 55 18.53 3.47 -4.50
N MET A 56 17.34 4.03 -4.20
CA MET A 56 16.08 3.57 -4.77
C MET A 56 15.92 3.95 -6.25
N LYS A 57 16.76 4.85 -6.77
CA LYS A 57 16.85 5.13 -8.22
C LYS A 57 17.57 4.04 -9.00
N ASN A 58 18.28 3.12 -8.32
CA ASN A 58 19.01 2.08 -9.00
C ASN A 58 18.06 1.11 -9.72
N PRO A 59 18.43 0.63 -10.92
CA PRO A 59 17.65 -0.39 -11.62
C PRO A 59 17.64 -1.69 -10.81
N ILE A 60 16.55 -2.44 -10.94
CA ILE A 60 16.47 -3.80 -10.44
C ILE A 60 17.13 -4.71 -11.47
N VAL A 61 18.31 -5.23 -11.13
CA VAL A 61 18.99 -6.20 -11.98
C VAL A 61 18.36 -7.57 -11.77
N CYS A 62 17.38 -7.92 -12.59
CA CYS A 62 16.89 -9.30 -12.69
C CYS A 62 17.83 -10.10 -13.58
N LYS A 63 18.51 -11.11 -13.04
CA LYS A 63 19.46 -11.98 -13.78
C LYS A 63 18.78 -13.02 -14.68
N ASP A 64 17.58 -12.74 -15.19
CA ASP A 64 16.86 -13.69 -16.04
C ASP A 64 17.01 -13.31 -17.53
N PHE A 65 17.81 -14.11 -18.22
CA PHE A 65 18.38 -13.95 -19.57
C PHE A 65 17.37 -14.05 -20.75
N SER A 66 16.07 -13.76 -20.59
CA SER A 66 15.08 -14.16 -21.63
C SER A 66 14.09 -13.11 -22.14
N SER A 67 14.04 -11.87 -21.66
CA SER A 67 13.10 -10.88 -22.21
C SER A 67 13.80 -9.65 -22.79
N ARG A 68 13.77 -9.53 -24.13
CA ARG A 68 14.37 -8.46 -24.95
C ARG A 68 13.69 -7.08 -24.82
N GLN A 69 12.92 -6.84 -23.77
CA GLN A 69 12.23 -5.57 -23.48
C GLN A 69 11.98 -5.41 -21.98
N GLN A 70 12.99 -5.63 -21.14
CA GLN A 70 12.87 -5.27 -19.74
C GLN A 70 12.98 -3.74 -19.66
N GLU A 71 11.85 -3.05 -19.59
CA GLU A 71 11.84 -1.65 -19.14
C GLU A 71 12.62 -1.60 -17.82
N GLU A 72 13.66 -0.77 -17.77
CA GLU A 72 14.52 -0.63 -16.60
C GLU A 72 13.69 -0.10 -15.42
N THR A 73 13.08 -1.01 -14.66
CA THR A 73 12.31 -0.67 -13.48
C THR A 73 13.28 -0.41 -12.33
N THR A 74 13.21 0.80 -11.76
CA THR A 74 13.99 1.15 -10.58
C THR A 74 13.36 0.54 -9.32
N ARG A 75 14.14 0.42 -8.24
CA ARG A 75 13.60 -0.02 -6.94
C ARG A 75 12.45 0.88 -6.47
N TRP A 76 12.52 2.17 -6.78
CA TRP A 76 11.46 3.13 -6.51
C TRP A 76 10.17 2.80 -7.26
N GLU A 77 10.24 2.51 -8.57
CA GLU A 77 9.06 2.11 -9.33
C GLU A 77 8.43 0.81 -8.81
N GLN A 78 9.25 -0.16 -8.40
CA GLN A 78 8.74 -1.37 -7.76
C GLN A 78 8.06 -1.08 -6.42
N LEU A 79 8.66 -0.22 -5.59
CA LEU A 79 8.07 0.21 -4.32
C LEU A 79 6.70 0.87 -4.55
N LYS A 80 6.60 1.82 -5.49
CA LYS A 80 5.33 2.48 -5.86
C LYS A 80 4.24 1.46 -6.15
N LYS A 81 4.57 0.46 -6.98
CA LYS A 81 3.63 -0.59 -7.40
C LYS A 81 3.18 -1.42 -6.20
N ILE A 82 4.10 -1.85 -5.34
CA ILE A 82 3.78 -2.65 -4.16
C ILE A 82 2.92 -1.84 -3.19
N VAL A 83 3.36 -0.63 -2.81
CA VAL A 83 2.62 0.20 -1.85
C VAL A 83 1.23 0.52 -2.39
N SER A 84 1.07 0.82 -3.68
CA SER A 84 -0.25 1.02 -4.30
C SER A 84 -1.17 -0.18 -4.10
N ILE A 85 -0.69 -1.40 -4.36
CA ILE A 85 -1.49 -2.62 -4.19
C ILE A 85 -1.88 -2.82 -2.72
N VAL A 86 -0.93 -2.65 -1.80
CA VAL A 86 -1.19 -2.92 -0.38
C VAL A 86 -2.02 -1.82 0.27
N VAL A 87 -1.94 -0.56 -0.17
CA VAL A 87 -2.83 0.52 0.25
C VAL A 87 -4.27 0.22 -0.16
N ASP A 88 -4.50 -0.22 -1.40
CA ASP A 88 -5.83 -0.61 -1.84
C ASP A 88 -6.37 -1.80 -1.03
N LEU A 89 -5.53 -2.79 -0.70
CA LEU A 89 -5.91 -3.88 0.21
C LEU A 89 -6.27 -3.35 1.60
N ALA A 90 -5.37 -2.58 2.21
CA ALA A 90 -5.50 -2.09 3.57
C ALA A 90 -6.75 -1.21 3.73
N SER A 91 -7.08 -0.41 2.72
CA SER A 91 -8.30 0.41 2.68
C SER A 91 -9.60 -0.41 2.63
N THR A 92 -9.53 -1.70 2.29
CA THR A 92 -10.68 -2.63 2.43
C THR A 92 -10.81 -3.24 3.83
N LEU A 93 -9.77 -3.14 4.65
CA LEU A 93 -9.66 -3.71 6.00
C LEU A 93 -9.82 -2.64 7.09
N ASP A 94 -9.43 -1.41 6.79
CA ASP A 94 -9.52 -0.24 7.65
C ASP A 94 -10.17 0.93 6.88
N PRO A 95 -11.38 1.38 7.27
CA PRO A 95 -12.07 2.48 6.61
C PRO A 95 -11.42 3.86 6.86
N ASP A 96 -10.60 4.00 7.91
CA ASP A 96 -9.98 5.29 8.23
C ASP A 96 -8.85 5.62 7.25
N GLY A 97 -8.20 4.58 6.70
CA GLY A 97 -7.16 4.65 5.68
C GLY A 97 -5.85 4.08 6.20
N VAL A 98 -4.74 4.46 5.58
CA VAL A 98 -3.39 4.09 6.02
C VAL A 98 -2.45 5.28 5.99
N ASP A 99 -1.44 5.22 6.86
CA ASP A 99 -0.38 6.22 6.87
C ASP A 99 0.84 5.72 6.08
N VAL A 100 1.38 6.59 5.23
CA VAL A 100 2.57 6.33 4.42
C VAL A 100 3.66 7.31 4.82
N TYR A 101 4.62 6.81 5.60
CA TYR A 101 5.83 7.53 5.97
C TYR A 101 6.93 7.30 4.94
N PHE A 102 7.79 8.29 4.81
CA PHE A 102 9.01 8.22 4.02
C PHE A 102 10.20 8.57 4.90
N LEU A 103 11.37 8.00 4.64
CA LEU A 103 12.55 8.23 5.46
C LEU A 103 13.10 9.66 5.32
N ASN A 104 12.99 10.27 4.14
CA ASN A 104 13.64 11.55 3.81
C ASN A 104 12.67 12.68 3.46
N ARG A 105 11.34 12.49 3.66
CA ARG A 105 10.32 13.52 3.40
C ARG A 105 9.11 13.39 4.34
N ARG A 106 8.17 14.33 4.22
CA ARG A 106 6.94 14.33 5.02
C ARG A 106 6.05 13.11 4.71
N PRO A 107 5.34 12.57 5.71
CA PRO A 107 4.40 11.49 5.50
C PRO A 107 3.14 11.96 4.76
N ALA A 108 2.43 11.01 4.16
CA ALA A 108 1.05 11.15 3.73
C ALA A 108 0.15 10.34 4.67
N LEU A 109 -0.84 10.98 5.28
CA LEU A 109 -1.68 10.38 6.32
C LEU A 109 -3.07 10.08 5.78
N ASN A 110 -3.73 9.07 6.34
CA ASN A 110 -5.11 8.68 6.00
C ASN A 110 -5.34 8.46 4.50
N VAL A 111 -4.39 7.84 3.82
CA VAL A 111 -4.51 7.49 2.39
C VAL A 111 -5.52 6.35 2.24
N ARG A 112 -6.51 6.51 1.36
CA ARG A 112 -7.63 5.54 1.21
C ARG A 112 -7.67 4.85 -0.16
N SER A 113 -6.78 5.26 -1.05
CA SER A 113 -6.64 4.63 -2.36
C SER A 113 -5.25 4.87 -2.94
N SER A 114 -4.77 3.88 -3.70
CA SER A 114 -3.59 4.00 -4.55
C SER A 114 -3.63 5.20 -5.49
N LYS A 115 -4.81 5.69 -5.88
CA LYS A 115 -4.94 6.89 -6.73
C LYS A 115 -4.34 8.14 -6.08
N GLU A 116 -4.49 8.29 -4.77
CA GLU A 116 -3.94 9.41 -4.00
C GLU A 116 -2.40 9.36 -3.95
N LEU A 117 -1.84 8.16 -4.04
CA LEU A 117 -0.39 7.95 -4.05
C LEU A 117 0.30 8.45 -5.31
N THR A 118 -0.44 8.64 -6.42
CA THR A 118 0.13 9.10 -7.70
C THR A 118 0.91 10.41 -7.52
N ASN A 119 0.32 11.38 -6.81
CA ASN A 119 0.97 12.67 -6.56
C ASN A 119 2.09 12.56 -5.53
N ILE A 120 1.91 11.70 -4.52
CA ILE A 120 2.90 11.47 -3.45
C ILE A 120 4.19 10.89 -4.04
N PHE A 121 4.06 9.93 -4.97
CA PHE A 121 5.17 9.26 -5.63
C PHE A 121 5.69 9.95 -6.90
N ALA A 122 5.03 11.03 -7.34
CA ALA A 122 5.50 11.84 -8.47
C ALA A 122 6.85 12.49 -8.18
N THR A 123 7.13 12.79 -6.91
CA THR A 123 8.45 13.24 -6.48
C THR A 123 9.40 12.04 -6.38
N PRO A 124 10.49 11.99 -7.15
CA PRO A 124 11.45 10.87 -7.07
C PRO A 124 12.17 10.83 -5.72
N PRO A 125 12.90 9.75 -5.39
CA PRO A 125 13.76 9.67 -4.22
C PRO A 125 14.76 10.84 -4.23
N ASN A 126 15.00 11.44 -3.08
CA ASN A 126 15.94 12.57 -2.93
C ASN A 126 16.72 12.50 -1.62
N GLY A 127 16.69 11.34 -0.94
CA GLY A 127 17.43 11.12 0.29
C GLY A 127 18.94 11.07 0.07
N ILE A 128 19.68 11.56 1.07
CA ILE A 128 21.14 11.65 1.06
C ILE A 128 21.73 10.25 0.82
N ARG A 129 22.62 10.13 -0.17
CA ARG A 129 23.49 8.96 -0.28
C ARG A 129 24.32 8.86 1.00
N LEU A 130 24.08 7.85 1.84
CA LEU A 130 25.04 7.48 2.86
C LEU A 130 26.35 7.22 2.12
N LYS A 131 27.35 8.08 2.33
CA LYS A 131 28.69 7.82 1.84
C LYS A 131 29.19 6.62 2.63
N ASP A 132 29.44 5.52 1.92
CA ASP A 132 30.14 4.36 2.45
C ASP A 132 31.53 4.76 2.98
#